data_AF-A0A446CSU6-F1
#
_entry.id   AF-A0A446CSU6-F1
#
_cell.length_a   1.000
_cell.length_b   1.000
_cell.length_c   1.000
_cell.angle_alpha   90.00
_cell.angle_beta   90.00
_cell.angle_gamma   90.00
#
_symmetry.space_group_name_H-M   'P 1'
#
loop_
_entity.id
_entity.type
_entity.pdbx_description
1 polymer ?
#
loop_
_entity_poly.entity_id
_entity_poly.type
_entity_poly.pdbx_seq_one_letter_code
_entity_poly.pdbx_strand_id
1 'polypeptide(L)'
;MYGADKVWRQLNREGVAVARCTVERLMRAQGLQGVRRGKRLRTTVPDDAATQPLDRVNRQFRADRPNQLWVSDFTYGTPSQRGPPVWG
;
A
#
# COMPACT_ATOMS: atom_id res chain seq x y z
N MET A 1 -0.24 -17.20 -9.10
CA MET A 1 -0.93 -18.21 -8.26
C MET A 1 -2.05 -17.55 -7.48
N TYR A 2 -3.21 -18.21 -7.38
CA TYR A 2 -4.34 -17.74 -6.58
C TYR A 2 -4.00 -17.85 -5.09
N GLY A 3 -4.15 -16.77 -4.32
CA GLY A 3 -4.03 -16.81 -2.86
C GLY A 3 -5.34 -17.28 -2.21
N ALA A 4 -5.30 -17.57 -0.90
CA ALA A 4 -6.44 -18.09 -0.14
C ALA A 4 -7.72 -17.26 -0.32
N ASP A 5 -7.62 -15.93 -0.39
CA ASP A 5 -8.76 -15.05 -0.65
C ASP A 5 -9.41 -15.27 -2.01
N LYS A 6 -8.62 -15.54 -3.05
CA LYS A 6 -9.17 -15.76 -4.39
C LYS A 6 -9.79 -17.16 -4.50
N VAL A 7 -9.18 -18.17 -3.86
CA VAL A 7 -9.74 -19.52 -3.78
C VAL A 7 -11.05 -19.52 -3.00
N TRP A 8 -11.08 -18.83 -1.85
CA TRP A 8 -12.30 -18.67 -1.05
C TRP A 8 -13.43 -17.98 -1.83
N ARG A 9 -13.12 -16.89 -2.54
CA ARG A 9 -14.11 -16.20 -3.40
C ARG A 9 -14.60 -17.09 -4.54
N GLN A 10 -13.74 -17.92 -5.11
CA GLN A 10 -14.12 -18.85 -6.17
C GLN A 10 -15.05 -19.94 -5.63
N LEU A 11 -14.72 -20.54 -4.48
CA LEU A 11 -15.57 -21.55 -3.83
C LEU A 11 -16.94 -20.98 -3.46
N ASN A 12 -16.99 -19.76 -2.92
CA ASN A 12 -18.27 -19.10 -2.65
C ASN A 12 -19.08 -18.83 -3.92
N ARG A 13 -18.42 -18.52 -5.05
CA ARG A 13 -19.10 -18.34 -6.35
C ARG A 13 -19.65 -19.65 -6.90
N GLU A 14 -18.97 -20.76 -6.63
CA GLU A 14 -19.39 -22.12 -6.97
C GLU A 14 -20.44 -22.68 -5.99
N GLY A 15 -20.89 -21.89 -5.01
CA GLY A 15 -21.90 -22.28 -4.03
C GLY A 15 -21.35 -23.11 -2.86
N VAL A 16 -20.04 -23.29 -2.78
CA VAL A 16 -19.37 -24.03 -1.70
C VAL A 16 -19.08 -23.06 -0.55
N ALA A 17 -19.95 -23.08 0.45
CA ALA A 17 -19.80 -22.27 1.66
C ALA A 17 -18.65 -22.82 2.53
N VAL A 18 -17.48 -22.20 2.42
CA VAL A 18 -16.31 -22.52 3.25
C VAL A 18 -15.83 -21.28 3.99
N ALA A 19 -15.39 -21.47 5.23
CA ALA A 19 -14.69 -20.42 5.95
C ALA A 19 -13.31 -20.18 5.31
N ARG A 20 -12.88 -18.91 5.28
CA ARG A 20 -11.56 -18.52 4.76
C ARG A 20 -10.42 -19.26 5.46
N CYS A 21 -10.52 -19.47 6.78
CA CYS A 21 -9.54 -20.21 7.57
C CYS A 21 -9.39 -21.67 7.12
N THR A 22 -10.46 -22.29 6.61
CA THR A 22 -10.41 -23.66 6.05
C THR A 22 -9.58 -23.69 4.78
N VAL A 23 -9.78 -22.71 3.89
CA VAL A 23 -8.99 -22.58 2.66
C VAL A 23 -7.53 -22.32 2.97
N GLU A 24 -7.23 -21.42 3.92
CA GLU A 24 -5.86 -21.13 4.36
C GLU A 24 -5.18 -22.37 4.96
N ARG A 25 -5.89 -23.14 5.79
CA ARG A 25 -5.37 -24.39 6.38
C ARG A 25 -5.07 -25.44 5.31
N LEU A 26 -5.98 -25.63 4.36
CA LEU A 26 -5.79 -26.58 3.25
C LEU A 26 -4.64 -26.16 2.33
N MET A 27 -4.51 -24.87 2.03
CA MET A 27 -3.38 -24.34 1.26
C MET A 27 -2.05 -24.55 1.99
N ARG A 28 -2.00 -24.33 3.31
CA ARG A 28 -0.80 -24.61 4.12
C ARG A 28 -0.45 -26.11 4.14
N ALA A 29 -1.44 -26.98 4.32
CA ALA A 29 -1.23 -28.42 4.33
C ALA A 29 -0.71 -28.94 2.98
N GLN A 30 -1.12 -28.32 1.88
CA GLN A 30 -0.70 -28.67 0.51
C GLN A 30 0.54 -27.90 0.04
N GLY A 31 1.17 -27.08 0.90
CA GLY A 31 2.33 -26.25 0.53
C GLY A 31 2.04 -25.18 -0.53
N LEU A 32 0.76 -24.91 -0.83
CA LEU A 32 0.34 -23.97 -1.85
C LEU A 32 0.45 -22.53 -1.32
N GLN A 33 1.41 -21.77 -1.83
CA GLN A 33 1.57 -20.36 -1.51
C GLN A 33 1.07 -19.46 -2.63
N GLY A 34 0.16 -18.54 -2.28
CA GLY A 34 -0.34 -17.55 -3.21
C GLY A 34 0.72 -16.50 -3.54
N VAL A 35 1.39 -16.62 -4.70
CA VAL A 35 2.26 -15.57 -5.22
C VAL A 35 1.42 -14.33 -5.56
N ARG A 36 1.53 -13.26 -4.75
CA ARG A 36 0.98 -11.94 -5.08
C ARG A 36 1.76 -11.37 -6.26
N ARG A 37 1.20 -11.43 -7.48
CA ARG A 37 1.62 -10.57 -8.60
C ARG A 37 1.13 -9.14 -8.34
N GLY A 38 1.88 -8.45 -7.50
CA GLY A 38 1.87 -7.00 -7.40
C GLY A 38 3.33 -6.59 -7.42
N LYS A 39 3.92 -6.47 -8.62
CA LYS A 39 5.19 -5.77 -8.78
C LYS A 39 4.91 -4.38 -8.21
N ARG A 40 5.50 -4.03 -7.07
CA ARG A 40 5.49 -2.66 -6.58
C ARG A 40 6.22 -1.89 -7.68
N LEU A 41 5.47 -1.25 -8.58
CA LEU A 41 6.05 -0.45 -9.65
C LEU A 41 6.70 0.74 -8.95
N ARG A 42 7.99 0.60 -8.64
CA ARG A 42 8.81 1.68 -8.10
C ARG A 42 9.26 2.49 -9.31
N THR A 43 8.40 3.42 -9.74
CA THR A 43 8.66 4.31 -10.89
C THR A 43 9.66 5.43 -10.56
N THR A 44 10.19 5.48 -9.34
CA THR A 44 11.16 6.50 -8.96
C THR A 44 12.27 5.83 -8.15
N VAL A 45 13.37 5.55 -8.83
CA VAL A 45 14.68 5.41 -8.17
C VAL A 45 15.09 6.85 -7.87
N PRO A 46 15.21 7.27 -6.59
CA PRO A 46 15.75 8.58 -6.28
C PRO A 46 17.15 8.65 -6.88
N ASP A 47 17.35 9.62 -7.77
CA ASP A 47 18.65 9.95 -8.31
C ASP A 47 19.38 10.79 -7.26
N ASP A 48 20.39 10.21 -6.61
CA ASP A 48 21.23 10.92 -5.64
C ASP A 48 22.00 12.09 -6.29
N ALA A 49 22.06 12.16 -7.63
CA ALA A 49 22.68 13.24 -8.38
C ALA A 49 21.72 14.42 -8.68
N ALA A 50 20.44 14.33 -8.33
CA ALA A 50 19.52 15.44 -8.51
C ALA A 50 19.87 16.58 -7.54
N THR A 51 20.09 17.79 -8.06
CA THR A 51 20.31 19.01 -7.25
C THR A 51 19.18 19.17 -6.25
N GLN A 52 19.47 18.85 -4.99
CA GLN A 52 18.52 19.06 -3.90
C GLN A 52 18.29 20.57 -3.77
N PRO A 53 17.04 21.04 -3.68
CA PRO A 53 16.78 22.44 -3.39
C PRO A 53 17.48 22.80 -2.08
N LEU A 54 18.25 23.90 -2.06
CA LEU A 54 18.93 24.34 -0.85
C LEU A 54 17.91 24.52 0.27
N ASP A 55 18.14 23.84 1.39
CA ASP A 55 17.43 24.08 2.63
C ASP A 55 17.78 25.49 3.12
N ARG A 56 16.86 26.44 2.90
CA ARG A 56 17.07 27.86 3.25
C ARG A 56 17.10 28.10 4.76
N VAL A 57 16.70 27.11 5.56
CA VAL A 57 16.57 27.25 7.02
C VAL A 57 17.41 26.24 7.78
N ASN A 58 18.19 25.39 7.09
CA ASN A 58 19.07 24.38 7.69
C ASN A 58 18.39 23.59 8.83
N ARG A 59 17.13 23.20 8.64
CA ARG A 59 16.27 22.53 9.64
C ARG A 59 16.10 23.28 10.98
N GLN A 60 16.33 24.59 11.02
CA GLN A 60 16.08 25.44 12.18
C GLN A 60 14.65 25.99 12.12
N PHE A 61 13.72 25.32 12.80
CA PHE A 61 12.30 25.69 12.84
C PHE A 61 11.95 26.69 13.96
N ARG A 62 12.91 27.55 14.33
CA ARG A 62 12.72 28.60 15.34
C ARG A 62 12.54 29.95 14.64
N ALA A 63 11.52 30.70 15.05
CA ALA A 63 11.25 32.05 14.57
C ALA A 63 11.23 33.01 15.76
N ASP A 64 11.94 34.13 15.65
CA ASP A 64 12.01 35.15 16.70
C ASP A 64 10.81 36.13 16.61
N ARG A 65 10.15 36.19 15.44
CA ARG A 65 9.00 37.05 15.17
C ARG A 65 7.89 36.32 14.39
N PRO A 66 6.61 36.73 14.56
CA PRO A 66 5.52 36.25 13.72
C PRO A 66 5.81 36.48 12.22
N ASN A 67 5.35 35.57 11.36
CA ASN A 67 5.52 35.60 9.89
C ASN A 67 6.97 35.49 9.35
N GLN A 68 7.96 35.19 10.20
CA GLN A 68 9.36 35.06 9.79
C GLN A 68 9.68 33.70 9.15
N LEU A 69 8.93 32.65 9.51
CA LEU A 69 9.12 31.29 9.00
C LEU A 69 7.77 30.63 8.72
N TRP A 70 7.64 30.06 7.53
CA TRP A 70 6.47 29.28 7.11
C TRP A 70 6.93 27.87 6.81
N VAL A 71 6.41 26.89 7.56
CA VAL A 71 6.73 25.47 7.39
C VAL A 71 5.46 24.75 6.93
N SER A 72 5.60 23.90 5.93
CA SER A 72 4.53 23.03 5.45
C SER A 72 5.08 21.63 5.25
N ASP A 73 4.43 20.63 5.83
CA ASP A 73 4.70 19.22 5.56
C ASP A 73 3.58 18.63 4.70
N PHE A 74 3.95 17.77 3.75
CA PHE A 74 2.99 16.93 3.04
C PHE A 74 3.27 15.48 3.43
N THR A 75 2.30 14.86 4.10
CA THR A 75 2.36 13.43 4.38
C THR A 75 1.61 12.69 3.27
N TYR A 76 2.31 11.87 2.49
CA TYR A 76 1.67 11.00 1.52
C TYR A 76 0.95 9.85 2.24
N GLY A 77 -0.38 9.97 2.34
CA GLY A 77 -1.22 8.86 2.74
C GLY A 77 -1.15 7.74 1.70
N THR A 78 -0.95 6.50 2.13
CA THR A 78 -1.15 5.35 1.25
C THR A 78 -2.63 5.27 0.90
N PRO A 79 -3.04 5.30 -0.38
CA PRO A 79 -4.43 5.07 -0.72
C PRO A 79 -4.78 3.66 -0.25
N SER A 80 -5.64 3.57 0.78
CA SER A 80 -6.33 2.33 1.10
C SER A 80 -7.02 1.89 -0.18
N GLN A 81 -6.85 0.64 -0.60
CA GLN A 81 -7.56 0.09 -1.74
C GLN A 81 -9.07 0.14 -1.46
N ARG A 82 -9.75 1.24 -1.81
CA ARG A 82 -11.20 1.29 -1.86
C ARG A 82 -11.60 0.39 -3.01
N GLY A 83 -12.46 -0.59 -2.71
CA GLY A 83 -13.11 -1.39 -3.74
C GLY A 83 -13.86 -0.47 -4.73
N PRO A 84 -14.08 -0.92 -5.97
CA PRO A 84 -14.75 -0.12 -6.98
C PRO A 84 -16.16 0.27 -6.52
N PRO A 85 -16.68 1.44 -6.92
CA PRO A 85 -18.03 1.86 -6.58
C PRO A 85 -19.05 0.92 -7.26
N VAL A 86 -20.01 0.43 -6.48
CA VAL A 86 -21.22 -0.23 -6.99
C VAL A 86 -22.20 0.86 -7.37
N TRP A 87 -22.47 0.99 -8.67
CA TRP A 87 -23.64 1.72 -9.15
C TRP A 87 -24.80 0.74 -9.18
N GLY A 88 -25.86 1.07 -8.43
CA GLY A 88 -27.15 0.39 -8.50
C GLY A 88 -27.99 0.89 -9.67
#